data_AF-A0A2T5IUJ1-F1
#
_entry.id   AF-A0A2T5IUJ1-F1
#
_cell.length_a   1.000
_cell.length_b   1.000
_cell.length_c   1.000
_cell.angle_alpha   90.00
_cell.angle_beta   90.00
_cell.angle_gamma   90.00
#
_symmetry.space_group_name_H-M   'P 1'
#
loop_
_entity.id
_entity.type
_entity.pdbx_description
1 polymer ?
#
loop_
_entity_poly.entity_id
_entity_poly.type
_entity_poly.pdbx_seq_one_letter_code
_entity_poly.pdbx_strand_id
1 'polypeptide(L)'
;MQKAQAKNTPAARHKARKFALQGLYEWQLSGNPPFEIEARYRVENAMHKVDLAYFHELLHQVVGRVHELDPVFEPLLDRKLQQLDPIERNIIRMGCYELKHHIEIPYRVVLNEAVELAKEFGATDSYKFVNSILDEVAKSVRSVERQAE
;
A
#
# COMPACT_ATOMS: atom_id res chain seq x y z
N MET A 1 -9.65 34.26 5.26
CA MET A 1 -9.86 32.87 5.76
C MET A 1 -9.66 31.90 4.61
N GLN A 2 -9.31 30.65 4.93
CA GLN A 2 -8.97 29.49 4.06
C GLN A 2 -7.48 29.33 3.69
N LYS A 3 -6.73 28.69 4.60
CA LYS A 3 -5.48 27.97 4.30
C LYS A 3 -5.82 26.68 3.56
N ALA A 4 -5.80 26.70 2.24
CA ALA A 4 -5.89 25.51 1.41
C ALA A 4 -4.48 24.94 1.17
N GLN A 5 -3.89 24.25 2.15
CA GLN A 5 -2.58 23.59 1.99
C GLN A 5 -2.37 22.51 3.06
N ALA A 6 -2.99 21.34 2.85
CA ALA A 6 -2.70 20.12 3.61
C ALA A 6 -2.90 18.84 2.78
N LYS A 7 -2.94 18.93 1.44
CA LYS A 7 -3.36 17.80 0.61
C LYS A 7 -2.24 16.79 0.31
N ASN A 8 -0.96 17.18 0.28
CA ASN A 8 0.15 16.29 -0.12
C ASN A 8 1.30 16.22 0.92
N THR A 9 1.00 16.13 2.22
CA THR A 9 2.06 15.99 3.24
C THR A 9 2.40 14.52 3.51
N PRO A 10 3.61 14.19 3.99
CA PRO A 10 3.96 12.81 4.38
C PRO A 10 2.95 12.21 5.36
N ALA A 11 2.51 13.00 6.35
CA ALA A 11 1.50 12.57 7.33
C ALA A 11 0.12 12.31 6.69
N ALA A 12 -0.28 13.10 5.68
CA ALA A 12 -1.54 12.89 4.96
C ALA A 12 -1.48 11.64 4.07
N ARG A 13 -0.33 11.37 3.43
CA ARG A 13 -0.08 10.15 2.65
C ARG A 13 -0.01 8.90 3.52
N HIS A 14 0.64 8.97 4.67
CA HIS A 14 0.66 7.88 5.64
C HIS A 14 -0.76 7.47 6.05
N LYS A 15 -1.62 8.45 6.37
CA LYS A 15 -3.03 8.19 6.67
C LYS A 15 -3.79 7.63 5.47
N ALA A 16 -3.51 8.11 4.26
CA ALA A 16 -4.12 7.57 3.05
C ALA A 16 -3.77 6.09 2.84
N ARG A 17 -2.51 5.69 3.07
CA ARG A 17 -2.11 4.27 3.04
C ARG A 17 -2.83 3.45 4.09
N LYS A 18 -2.97 3.98 5.32
CA LYS A 18 -3.70 3.30 6.39
C LYS A 18 -5.15 3.00 5.99
N PHE A 19 -5.87 3.99 5.49
CA PHE A 19 -7.24 3.79 5.02
C PHE A 19 -7.31 2.89 3.78
N ALA A 20 -6.36 2.99 2.86
CA ALA A 20 -6.29 2.10 1.70
C ALA A 20 -6.11 0.64 2.13
N LEU A 21 -5.23 0.36 3.09
CA LEU A 21 -5.02 -0.98 3.63
C LEU A 21 -6.30 -1.56 4.25
N GLN A 22 -7.01 -0.76 5.05
CA GLN A 22 -8.28 -1.17 5.65
C GLN A 22 -9.35 -1.44 4.58
N GLY A 23 -9.44 -0.57 3.57
CA GLY A 23 -10.37 -0.75 2.44
C GLY A 23 -10.03 -1.98 1.60
N LEU A 24 -8.75 -2.27 1.36
CA LEU A 24 -8.29 -3.46 0.65
C LEU A 24 -8.57 -4.74 1.42
N TYR A 25 -8.41 -4.71 2.74
CA TYR A 25 -8.80 -5.83 3.60
C TYR A 25 -10.31 -6.07 3.54
N GLU A 26 -11.12 -5.01 3.61
CA GLU A 26 -12.57 -5.14 3.49
C GLU A 26 -12.99 -5.67 2.11
N TRP A 27 -12.36 -5.20 1.04
CA TRP A 27 -12.58 -5.70 -0.33
C TRP A 27 -12.35 -7.21 -0.41
N GLN A 28 -11.28 -7.72 0.20
CA GLN A 28 -10.98 -9.15 0.20
C GLN A 28 -11.99 -10.00 0.98
N LEU A 29 -12.54 -9.46 2.06
CA LEU A 29 -13.49 -10.20 2.90
C LEU A 29 -14.92 -10.14 2.36
N SER A 30 -15.35 -8.97 1.90
CA SER A 30 -16.74 -8.71 1.50
C SER A 30 -16.98 -8.94 0.01
N GLY A 31 -15.96 -8.80 -0.83
CA GLY A 31 -16.10 -8.75 -2.28
C GLY A 31 -16.78 -7.47 -2.80
N ASN A 32 -17.10 -6.51 -1.93
CA ASN A 32 -17.72 -5.25 -2.33
C ASN A 32 -16.79 -4.47 -3.26
N PRO A 33 -17.32 -3.79 -4.29
CA PRO A 33 -16.47 -3.06 -5.21
C PRO A 33 -15.80 -1.85 -4.53
N PRO A 34 -14.58 -1.44 -4.97
CA PRO A 34 -13.80 -0.37 -4.34
C PRO A 34 -14.57 0.95 -4.15
N PHE A 35 -15.42 1.33 -5.08
CA PHE A 35 -16.17 2.58 -5.02
C PHE A 35 -17.20 2.61 -3.88
N GLU A 36 -17.80 1.47 -3.52
CA GLU A 36 -18.74 1.38 -2.38
C GLU A 36 -17.99 1.49 -1.06
N ILE A 37 -16.86 0.79 -0.97
CA ILE A 37 -15.96 0.86 0.19
C ILE A 37 -15.48 2.28 0.39
N GLU A 38 -15.00 2.92 -0.68
CA GLU A 38 -14.52 4.30 -0.64
C GLU A 38 -15.60 5.28 -0.18
N ALA A 39 -16.81 5.17 -0.75
CA ALA A 39 -17.94 6.03 -0.39
C ALA A 39 -18.29 5.92 1.09
N ARG A 40 -18.35 4.69 1.63
CA ARG A 40 -18.61 4.46 3.04
C ARG A 40 -17.51 5.04 3.93
N TYR A 41 -16.23 4.80 3.59
CA TYR A 41 -15.10 5.33 4.35
C TYR A 41 -15.13 6.86 4.41
N ARG A 42 -15.49 7.54 3.31
CA ARG A 42 -15.61 9.01 3.26
C ARG A 42 -16.72 9.56 4.15
N VAL A 43 -17.78 8.79 4.40
CA VAL A 43 -18.90 9.19 5.26
C VAL A 43 -18.60 8.89 6.74
N GLU A 44 -18.02 7.73 7.03
CA GLU A 44 -17.86 7.22 8.40
C GLU A 44 -16.60 7.73 9.11
N ASN A 45 -15.60 8.22 8.36
CA ASN A 45 -14.31 8.60 8.93
C ASN A 45 -13.98 10.09 8.78
N ALA A 46 -13.21 10.61 9.73
CA ALA A 46 -12.72 11.98 9.70
C ALA A 46 -11.58 12.16 8.68
N MET A 47 -11.91 12.32 7.40
CA MET A 47 -10.96 12.38 6.28
C MET A 47 -10.24 13.73 6.06
N HIS A 48 -10.45 14.72 6.93
CA HIS A 48 -9.93 16.08 6.78
C HIS A 48 -8.39 16.21 6.79
N LYS A 49 -7.66 15.19 7.22
CA LYS A 49 -6.18 15.13 7.24
C LYS A 49 -5.61 14.04 6.33
N VAL A 50 -6.42 13.49 5.44
CA VAL A 50 -6.05 12.40 4.54
C VAL A 50 -5.81 12.99 3.17
N ASP A 51 -4.76 12.51 2.49
CA ASP A 51 -4.61 12.73 1.06
C ASP A 51 -5.67 11.87 0.34
N LEU A 52 -6.85 12.47 0.11
CA LEU A 52 -8.01 11.78 -0.46
C LEU A 52 -7.80 11.31 -1.89
N ALA A 53 -6.94 12.00 -2.65
CA ALA A 53 -6.60 11.58 -4.01
C ALA A 53 -5.72 10.34 -3.95
N TYR A 54 -4.74 10.34 -3.05
CA TYR A 54 -3.86 9.19 -2.86
C TYR A 54 -4.58 7.97 -2.29
N PHE A 55 -5.50 8.18 -1.35
CA PHE A 55 -6.34 7.10 -0.82
C PHE A 55 -7.20 6.45 -1.93
N HIS A 56 -7.89 7.28 -2.72
CA HIS A 56 -8.68 6.82 -3.87
C HIS A 56 -7.81 6.00 -4.85
N GLU A 57 -6.67 6.56 -5.22
CA GLU A 57 -5.74 5.93 -6.14
C GLU A 57 -5.27 4.57 -5.63
N LEU A 58 -4.73 4.50 -4.41
CA LEU A 58 -4.23 3.24 -3.85
C LEU A 58 -5.32 2.18 -3.78
N LEU A 59 -6.52 2.52 -3.30
CA LEU A 59 -7.61 1.56 -3.18
C LEU A 59 -8.03 1.04 -4.57
N HIS A 60 -8.21 1.92 -5.54
CA HIS A 60 -8.75 1.52 -6.85
C HIS A 60 -7.69 0.86 -7.74
N GLN A 61 -6.48 1.41 -7.77
CA GLN A 61 -5.41 0.90 -8.63
C GLN A 61 -4.85 -0.42 -8.11
N VAL A 62 -4.71 -0.60 -6.80
CA VAL A 62 -4.28 -1.90 -6.27
C VAL A 62 -5.31 -2.97 -6.59
N VAL A 63 -6.61 -2.72 -6.38
CA VAL A 63 -7.67 -3.70 -6.73
C VAL A 63 -7.70 -3.99 -8.23
N GLY A 64 -7.66 -2.94 -9.06
CA GLY A 64 -7.70 -3.09 -10.52
C GLY A 64 -6.49 -3.79 -11.11
N ARG A 65 -5.35 -3.80 -10.41
CA ARG A 65 -4.06 -4.33 -10.89
C ARG A 65 -3.57 -5.55 -10.13
N VAL A 66 -4.41 -6.21 -9.32
CA VAL A 66 -4.01 -7.44 -8.60
C VAL A 66 -3.31 -8.45 -9.52
N HIS A 67 -3.85 -8.68 -10.71
CA HIS A 67 -3.29 -9.59 -11.71
C HIS A 67 -1.92 -9.16 -12.28
N GLU A 68 -1.56 -7.87 -12.19
CA GLU A 68 -0.26 -7.35 -12.60
C GLU A 68 0.72 -7.23 -11.43
N LEU A 69 0.21 -7.09 -10.21
CA LEU A 69 0.99 -6.88 -8.99
C LEU A 69 1.42 -8.21 -8.37
N ASP A 70 0.52 -9.19 -8.28
CA ASP A 70 0.80 -10.48 -7.67
C ASP A 70 2.01 -11.20 -8.31
N PRO A 71 2.14 -11.27 -9.66
CA PRO A 71 3.29 -11.92 -10.29
C PRO A 71 4.63 -11.25 -10.00
N VAL A 72 4.65 -10.01 -9.52
CA VAL A 72 5.89 -9.27 -9.21
C VAL A 72 6.58 -9.85 -7.98
N PHE A 73 5.81 -10.32 -7.00
CA PHE A 73 6.35 -10.80 -5.74
C PHE A 73 6.03 -12.27 -5.46
N GLU A 74 5.08 -12.88 -6.17
CA GLU A 74 4.73 -14.30 -6.01
C GLU A 74 5.94 -15.26 -6.14
N PRO A 75 6.89 -15.05 -7.09
CA PRO A 75 8.10 -15.89 -7.17
C PRO A 75 9.04 -15.80 -5.96
N LEU A 76 8.88 -14.77 -5.12
CA LEU A 76 9.69 -14.55 -3.92
C LEU A 76 9.10 -15.23 -2.67
N LEU A 77 7.90 -15.79 -2.80
CA LEU A 77 7.18 -16.42 -1.69
C LEU A 77 7.65 -17.87 -1.50
N ASP A 78 7.76 -18.29 -0.26
CA ASP A 78 8.02 -19.67 0.15
C ASP A 78 6.73 -20.53 0.21
N ARG A 79 5.58 -19.88 0.07
CA ARG A 79 4.24 -20.45 0.17
C ARG A 79 3.32 -19.84 -0.89
N LYS A 80 2.16 -20.45 -1.12
CA LYS A 80 1.20 -19.94 -2.11
C LYS A 80 0.67 -18.57 -1.69
N LEU A 81 0.40 -17.72 -2.68
CA LEU A 81 -0.15 -16.38 -2.44
C LEU A 81 -1.41 -16.37 -1.55
N GLN A 82 -2.28 -17.37 -1.71
CA GLN A 82 -3.52 -17.50 -0.95
C GLN A 82 -3.30 -17.87 0.52
N GLN A 83 -2.10 -18.33 0.89
CA GLN A 83 -1.70 -18.69 2.25
C GLN A 83 -1.07 -17.52 3.01
N LEU A 84 -0.84 -16.37 2.36
CA LEU A 84 -0.40 -15.17 3.05
C LEU A 84 -1.52 -14.60 3.88
N ASP A 85 -1.16 -14.00 5.02
CA ASP A 85 -2.07 -13.18 5.77
C ASP A 85 -2.61 -12.04 4.88
N PRO A 86 -3.93 -11.75 4.90
CA PRO A 86 -4.53 -10.72 4.07
C PRO A 86 -3.88 -9.33 4.23
N ILE A 87 -3.45 -8.98 5.45
CA ILE A 87 -2.76 -7.71 5.73
C ILE A 87 -1.40 -7.71 5.06
N GLU A 88 -0.58 -8.74 5.26
CA GLU A 88 0.74 -8.87 4.61
C GLU A 88 0.61 -8.76 3.09
N ARG A 89 -0.33 -9.50 2.51
CA ARG A 89 -0.57 -9.50 1.07
C ARG A 89 -0.97 -8.12 0.54
N ASN A 90 -1.84 -7.41 1.24
CA ASN A 90 -2.26 -6.07 0.82
C ASN A 90 -1.15 -5.03 0.96
N ILE A 91 -0.35 -5.10 2.03
CA ILE A 91 0.80 -4.22 2.20
C ILE A 91 1.82 -4.44 1.09
N ILE A 92 2.13 -5.70 0.76
CA ILE A 92 3.06 -6.02 -0.34
C ILE A 92 2.51 -5.53 -1.67
N ARG A 93 1.22 -5.73 -1.97
CA ARG A 93 0.57 -5.21 -3.19
C ARG A 93 0.66 -3.69 -3.29
N MET A 94 0.36 -2.98 -2.20
CA MET A 94 0.49 -1.52 -2.15
C MET A 94 1.94 -1.08 -2.38
N GLY A 95 2.90 -1.71 -1.70
CA GLY A 95 4.32 -1.42 -1.88
C GLY A 95 4.79 -1.68 -3.31
N CYS A 96 4.36 -2.78 -3.93
CA CYS A 96 4.66 -3.07 -5.34
C CYS A 96 4.06 -2.02 -6.29
N TYR A 97 2.84 -1.58 -6.03
CA TYR A 97 2.20 -0.51 -6.81
C TYR A 97 2.98 0.80 -6.70
N GLU A 98 3.31 1.23 -5.48
CA GLU A 98 4.10 2.45 -5.23
C GLU A 98 5.48 2.36 -5.88
N LEU A 99 6.18 1.24 -5.72
CA LEU A 99 7.48 1.01 -6.35
C LEU A 99 7.39 1.08 -7.88
N LYS A 100 6.31 0.61 -8.53
CA LYS A 100 6.21 0.64 -10.00
C LYS A 100 5.69 1.96 -10.55
N HIS A 101 4.79 2.63 -9.84
CA HIS A 101 4.00 3.73 -10.40
C HIS A 101 4.30 5.10 -9.77
N HIS A 102 4.91 5.15 -8.58
CA HIS A 102 5.27 6.39 -7.89
C HIS A 102 6.79 6.60 -7.84
N ILE A 103 7.41 6.87 -8.99
CA ILE A 103 8.87 7.08 -9.10
C ILE A 103 9.34 8.28 -8.26
N GLU A 104 8.48 9.26 -8.03
CA GLU A 104 8.74 10.42 -7.20
C GLU A 104 8.84 10.10 -5.70
N ILE A 105 8.39 8.91 -5.27
CA ILE A 105 8.55 8.44 -3.89
C ILE A 105 9.82 7.58 -3.83
N PRO A 106 10.83 7.96 -3.01
CA PRO A 106 12.03 7.16 -2.87
C PRO A 106 11.72 5.75 -2.37
N TYR A 107 12.38 4.73 -2.91
CA TYR A 107 12.08 3.34 -2.59
C TYR A 107 12.16 3.06 -1.08
N ARG A 108 13.14 3.67 -0.37
CA ARG A 108 13.27 3.55 1.10
C ARG A 108 12.05 4.06 1.86
N VAL A 109 11.40 5.12 1.36
CA VAL A 109 10.17 5.64 1.98
C VAL A 109 9.03 4.63 1.81
N VAL A 110 8.91 4.01 0.63
CA VAL A 110 7.90 2.96 0.39
C VAL A 110 8.12 1.77 1.32
N LEU A 111 9.36 1.27 1.44
CA LEU A 111 9.71 0.17 2.34
C LEU A 111 9.42 0.52 3.80
N ASN A 112 9.84 1.70 4.26
CA ASN A 112 9.60 2.14 5.64
C ASN A 112 8.10 2.22 5.95
N GLU A 113 7.30 2.80 5.05
CA GLU A 113 5.84 2.90 5.24
C GLU A 113 5.17 1.52 5.27
N ALA A 114 5.60 0.59 4.40
CA ALA A 114 5.11 -0.78 4.41
C ALA A 114 5.45 -1.50 5.73
N VAL A 115 6.67 -1.30 6.25
CA VAL A 115 7.10 -1.84 7.54
C VAL A 115 6.28 -1.29 8.69
N GLU A 116 6.02 0.02 8.72
CA GLU A 116 5.22 0.64 9.76
C GLU A 116 3.76 0.15 9.73
N LEU A 117 3.15 0.01 8.55
CA LEU A 117 1.83 -0.60 8.41
C LEU A 117 1.82 -2.06 8.88
N ALA A 118 2.86 -2.82 8.59
CA ALA A 118 2.97 -4.22 9.00
C ALA A 118 3.15 -4.37 10.51
N LYS A 119 3.82 -3.42 11.18
CA LYS A 119 3.89 -3.37 12.65
C LYS A 119 2.55 -2.99 13.27
N GLU A 120 1.79 -2.12 12.62
CA GLU A 120 0.51 -1.64 13.15
C GLU A 120 -0.63 -2.65 12.97
N PHE A 121 -0.68 -3.35 11.84
CA PHE A 121 -1.81 -4.21 11.46
C PHE A 121 -1.47 -5.69 11.32
N GLY A 122 -0.20 -6.04 11.12
CA GLY A 122 0.24 -7.41 10.90
C GLY A 122 0.38 -8.21 12.19
N ALA A 123 0.63 -9.51 12.03
CA ALA A 123 0.98 -10.38 13.13
C ALA A 123 2.43 -10.13 13.61
N THR A 124 2.81 -10.79 14.70
CA THR A 124 4.19 -10.78 15.17
C THR A 124 5.15 -11.15 14.04
N ASP A 125 6.19 -10.34 13.85
CA ASP A 125 7.22 -10.49 12.81
C ASP A 125 6.77 -10.30 11.34
N SER A 126 5.50 -9.99 11.05
CA SER A 126 5.04 -9.69 9.69
C SER A 126 5.85 -8.58 9.00
N TYR A 127 6.32 -7.59 9.77
CA TYR A 127 7.13 -6.50 9.25
C TYR A 127 8.48 -6.95 8.65
N LYS A 128 9.10 -8.01 9.20
CA LYS A 128 10.36 -8.57 8.66
C LYS A 128 10.11 -9.20 7.29
N PHE A 129 9.02 -9.96 7.20
CA PHE A 129 8.61 -10.62 5.97
C PHE A 129 8.28 -9.61 4.87
N VAL A 130 7.40 -8.65 5.16
CA VAL A 130 7.03 -7.56 4.23
C VAL A 130 8.26 -6.80 3.75
N ASN A 131 9.18 -6.44 4.66
CA ASN A 131 10.41 -5.75 4.30
C ASN A 131 11.28 -6.57 3.35
N SER A 132 11.47 -7.86 3.65
CA SER A 132 12.29 -8.75 2.82
C SER A 132 11.75 -8.86 1.39
N ILE A 133 10.44 -9.02 1.24
CA ILE A 133 9.81 -9.14 -0.08
C ILE A 133 9.93 -7.82 -0.86
N LEU A 134 9.60 -6.68 -0.23
CA LEU A 134 9.65 -5.39 -0.92
C LEU A 134 11.08 -4.93 -1.23
N ASP A 135 12.09 -5.33 -0.45
CA ASP A 135 13.49 -5.07 -0.77
C ASP A 135 13.90 -5.80 -2.06
N GLU A 136 13.54 -7.08 -2.21
CA GLU A 136 13.79 -7.84 -3.45
C GLU A 136 13.03 -7.26 -4.65
N VAL A 137 11.77 -6.89 -4.47
CA VAL A 137 10.99 -6.21 -5.53
C VAL A 137 11.67 -4.90 -5.94
N ALA A 138 12.13 -4.09 -4.98
CA ALA A 138 12.81 -2.83 -5.26
C ALA A 138 14.13 -3.04 -6.01
N LYS A 139 14.87 -4.14 -5.79
CA LYS A 139 16.08 -4.48 -6.60
C LYS A 139 15.73 -4.68 -8.07
N SER A 140 14.57 -5.27 -8.34
CA SER A 140 14.10 -5.51 -9.71
C SER A 140 13.57 -4.24 -10.38
N VAL A 141 12.66 -3.52 -9.71
CA VAL A 141 11.89 -2.42 -10.35
C VAL A 141 12.49 -1.03 -10.14
N ARG A 142 13.42 -0.87 -9.20
CA ARG A 142 14.14 0.38 -8.89
C ARG A 142 15.66 0.24 -8.99
N SER A 143 16.15 -0.63 -9.87
CA SER A 143 17.59 -0.91 -10.02
C SER A 143 18.43 0.35 -10.24
N VAL A 144 17.95 1.30 -11.06
CA VAL A 144 18.64 2.58 -11.34
C VAL A 144 18.75 3.45 -10.07
N GLU A 145 17.66 3.55 -9.31
CA GLU A 145 17.63 4.33 -8.07
C GLU A 145 18.58 3.74 -7.02
N ARG A 146 18.61 2.40 -6.90
CA ARG A 146 19.48 1.70 -5.94
C ARG A 146 20.96 1.71 -6.30
N GLN A 147 21.31 1.85 -7.57
CA GLN A 147 22.70 1.95 -8.03
C GLN A 147 23.28 3.37 -7.89
N ALA A 148 22.42 4.38 -7.73
CA ALA A 148 22.82 5.77 -7.59
C ALA A 148 23.20 6.16 -6.15
N GLU A 149 23.12 5.22 -5.21
CA GLU A 149 23.40 5.38 -3.77
C GLU A 149 24.68 4.65 -3.36
#